data_AF-A0AAV5BA73-F1
#
_entry.id   AF-A0AAV5BA73-F1
#
_cell.length_a   1.000
_cell.length_b   1.000
_cell.length_c   1.000
_cell.angle_alpha   90.00
_cell.angle_beta   90.00
_cell.angle_gamma   90.00
#
_symmetry.space_group_name_H-M   'P 1'
#
loop_
_entity.id
_entity.type
_entity.pdbx_description
1 polymer ?
#
loop_
_entity_poly.entity_id
_entity_poly.type
_entity_poly.pdbx_seq_one_letter_code
_entity_poly.pdbx_strand_id
1 'polypeptide(L)'
;MLSVSVSGNYLEKNGKPFFYLADTCWSAFTNISDTEWVYYLEKRRAQGFNVVQINILPQWDASPTLLEHDPFERIDGAWDYSRMKEEYFEHAASMCVMAKAYGFELALVVLWCNYVPDTWASRFYKMGIMPKDAIAAYIDKVNETFSCFDPVYVISGDTDFNTPLCESYYIEAFDRLKELAPDCLFTTHIKGRYTYIPERLADGLDLLFYQSGHNHNDLAMPYKLALEMREKYPGKPIINGEPCYEEMGFSGGRSGRWHRADIVRAAWESVLSGASAGIAYGAAGIYSWHMAGTMFGSSIGEGFAAPKPWQDALNFEGAWDYGFLAYWIGLYQLYDLVPDPGFLAREYEGVRVAKCARGHVLYMPYNVPLKTTLALKGVRATILDLERRYVSVMEIPDETDTLPIHPFHRDVVVLLEKA
;
A
#
# COMPACT_ATOMS: atom_id res chain seq x y z
N MET A 1 -6.92 15.33 -11.99
CA MET A 1 -6.61 15.55 -10.57
C MET A 1 -7.26 14.45 -9.74
N LEU A 2 -6.49 13.91 -8.79
CA LEU A 2 -6.95 12.95 -7.78
C LEU A 2 -7.48 13.72 -6.58
N SER A 3 -8.57 13.28 -5.98
CA SER A 3 -9.22 13.94 -4.83
C SER A 3 -9.92 12.92 -3.94
N VAL A 4 -10.30 13.33 -2.73
CA VAL A 4 -11.18 12.54 -1.85
C VAL A 4 -12.64 12.74 -2.30
N SER A 5 -13.44 11.67 -2.31
CA SER A 5 -14.86 11.78 -2.64
C SER A 5 -15.62 12.60 -1.60
N VAL A 6 -16.75 13.19 -2.01
CA VAL A 6 -17.60 13.99 -1.10
C VAL A 6 -18.03 13.19 0.14
N SER A 7 -18.16 11.86 0.00
CA SER A 7 -18.51 10.96 1.10
C SER A 7 -17.38 10.73 2.13
N GLY A 8 -16.13 11.07 1.78
CA GLY A 8 -14.94 10.82 2.60
C GLY A 8 -14.47 9.35 2.64
N ASN A 9 -15.06 8.44 1.86
CA ASN A 9 -14.78 7.00 1.99
C ASN A 9 -13.89 6.41 0.88
N TYR A 10 -13.70 7.10 -0.24
CA TYR A 10 -12.92 6.61 -1.39
C TYR A 10 -12.30 7.77 -2.17
N LEU A 11 -11.44 7.47 -3.13
CA LEU A 11 -10.78 8.46 -3.98
C LEU A 11 -11.51 8.65 -5.31
N GLU A 12 -11.40 9.83 -5.88
CA GLU A 12 -11.89 10.16 -7.22
C GLU A 12 -10.76 10.68 -8.09
N LYS A 13 -10.76 10.33 -9.37
CA LYS A 13 -9.89 10.92 -10.38
C LYS A 13 -10.74 11.54 -11.46
N ASN A 14 -10.66 12.87 -11.60
CA ASN A 14 -11.49 13.63 -12.54
C ASN A 14 -13.00 13.36 -12.37
N GLY A 15 -13.48 13.33 -11.12
CA GLY A 15 -14.89 13.11 -10.76
C GLY A 15 -15.40 11.68 -10.98
N LYS A 16 -14.52 10.71 -11.20
CA LYS A 16 -14.86 9.28 -11.29
C LYS A 16 -14.22 8.51 -10.15
N PRO A 17 -14.87 7.48 -9.59
CA PRO A 17 -14.26 6.64 -8.56
C PRO A 17 -12.90 6.07 -9.00
N PHE A 18 -11.95 6.11 -8.09
CA PHE A 18 -10.58 5.67 -8.28
C PHE A 18 -10.22 4.70 -7.16
N PHE A 19 -10.00 3.44 -7.52
CA PHE A 19 -9.44 2.45 -6.60
C PHE A 19 -7.92 2.53 -6.67
N TYR A 20 -7.28 2.88 -5.56
CA TYR A 20 -5.83 2.99 -5.46
C TYR A 20 -5.24 1.58 -5.51
N LEU A 21 -4.64 1.21 -6.64
CA LEU A 21 -3.92 -0.05 -6.81
C LEU A 21 -2.45 0.27 -7.07
N ALA A 22 -1.65 0.24 -5.99
CA ALA A 22 -0.24 0.55 -6.04
C ALA A 22 0.64 -0.68 -6.19
N ASP A 23 1.78 -0.52 -6.86
CA ASP A 23 2.95 -1.37 -6.63
C ASP A 23 3.98 -0.61 -5.79
N THR A 24 4.71 -1.36 -4.98
CA THR A 24 5.69 -0.81 -4.04
C THR A 24 7.10 -0.87 -4.61
N CYS A 25 7.61 0.27 -5.06
CA CYS A 25 8.91 0.41 -5.71
C CYS A 25 9.75 1.47 -4.99
N TRP A 26 10.02 1.22 -3.70
CA TRP A 26 10.64 2.20 -2.79
C TRP A 26 11.94 2.81 -3.32
N SER A 27 12.81 2.02 -3.94
CA SER A 27 14.15 2.43 -4.42
C SER A 27 14.20 2.95 -5.86
N ALA A 28 13.06 3.35 -6.46
CA ALA A 28 13.01 3.64 -7.89
C ALA A 28 14.05 4.67 -8.36
N PHE A 29 14.14 5.82 -7.68
CA PHE A 29 15.02 6.93 -8.08
C PHE A 29 16.52 6.65 -7.89
N THR A 30 16.90 5.55 -7.24
CA THR A 30 18.30 5.24 -6.93
C THR A 30 18.81 4.01 -7.67
N ASN A 31 17.92 3.04 -7.94
CA ASN A 31 18.34 1.70 -8.31
C ASN A 31 17.95 1.27 -9.73
N ILE A 32 17.10 2.03 -10.42
CA ILE A 32 16.48 1.60 -11.67
C ILE A 32 17.04 2.42 -12.83
N SER A 33 17.58 1.76 -13.85
CA SER A 33 17.94 2.46 -15.09
C SER A 33 16.71 2.84 -15.91
N ASP A 34 16.80 3.87 -16.74
CA ASP A 34 15.67 4.32 -17.58
C ASP A 34 15.03 3.19 -18.41
N THR A 35 15.84 2.29 -18.96
CA THR A 35 15.34 1.15 -19.75
C THR A 35 14.58 0.13 -18.90
N GLU A 36 15.06 -0.10 -17.68
CA GLU A 36 14.40 -1.00 -16.75
C GLU A 36 13.11 -0.38 -16.20
N TRP A 37 13.10 0.94 -16.00
CA TRP A 37 11.93 1.68 -15.56
C TRP A 37 10.80 1.62 -16.58
N VAL A 38 11.12 1.82 -17.87
CA VAL A 38 10.14 1.64 -18.96
C VAL A 38 9.57 0.22 -18.96
N TYR A 39 10.42 -0.80 -18.87
CA TYR A 39 9.99 -2.19 -18.86
C TYR A 39 9.09 -2.52 -17.65
N TYR A 40 9.44 -2.00 -16.47
CA TYR A 40 8.64 -2.10 -15.26
C TYR A 40 7.27 -1.44 -15.43
N LEU A 41 7.22 -0.18 -15.88
CA LEU A 41 5.99 0.58 -16.06
C LEU A 41 5.05 -0.10 -17.07
N GLU A 42 5.59 -0.59 -18.19
CA GLU A 42 4.82 -1.33 -19.19
C GLU A 42 4.17 -2.58 -18.58
N LYS A 43 4.95 -3.36 -17.83
CA LYS A 43 4.48 -4.60 -17.21
C LYS A 43 3.42 -4.33 -16.15
N ARG A 44 3.65 -3.37 -15.25
CA ARG A 44 2.71 -3.03 -14.18
C ARG A 44 1.41 -2.43 -14.73
N ARG A 45 1.49 -1.62 -15.78
CA ARG A 45 0.29 -1.13 -16.47
C ARG A 45 -0.53 -2.27 -17.06
N ALA A 46 0.13 -3.25 -17.68
CA ALA A 46 -0.55 -4.44 -18.21
C ALA A 46 -1.20 -5.31 -17.11
N GLN A 47 -0.66 -5.27 -15.90
CA GLN A 47 -1.20 -5.91 -14.70
C GLN A 47 -2.29 -5.09 -13.99
N GLY A 48 -2.62 -3.89 -14.50
CA GLY A 48 -3.72 -3.06 -14.00
C GLY A 48 -3.35 -2.08 -12.88
N PHE A 49 -2.07 -2.02 -12.48
CA PHE A 49 -1.60 -1.04 -11.49
C PHE A 49 -1.77 0.38 -12.01
N ASN A 50 -2.14 1.29 -11.11
CA ASN A 50 -2.42 2.69 -11.45
C ASN A 50 -1.72 3.69 -10.52
N VAL A 51 -1.00 3.21 -9.50
CA VAL A 51 -0.14 4.03 -8.64
C VAL A 51 1.22 3.34 -8.49
N VAL A 52 2.30 4.12 -8.34
CA VAL A 52 3.58 3.60 -7.86
C VAL A 52 3.98 4.35 -6.59
N GLN A 53 4.33 3.58 -5.56
CA GLN A 53 4.87 4.10 -4.31
C GLN A 53 6.39 4.13 -4.36
N ILE A 54 6.98 5.32 -4.16
CA ILE A 54 8.42 5.58 -4.34
C ILE A 54 8.92 6.44 -3.18
N ASN A 55 10.14 6.16 -2.69
CA ASN A 55 10.80 7.06 -1.76
C ASN A 55 11.54 8.15 -2.53
N ILE A 56 11.33 9.41 -2.14
CA ILE A 56 12.07 10.53 -2.72
C ILE A 56 13.55 10.43 -2.37
N LEU A 57 13.87 9.99 -1.16
CA LEU A 57 15.24 9.75 -0.72
C LEU A 57 15.49 8.24 -0.52
N PRO A 58 16.72 7.74 -0.71
CA PRO A 58 17.03 6.33 -0.53
C PRO A 58 16.64 5.83 0.87
N GLN A 59 15.95 4.69 0.95
CA GLN A 59 15.71 3.99 2.22
C GLN A 59 16.89 3.10 2.63
N TRP A 60 16.97 2.82 3.92
CA TRP A 60 18.07 2.06 4.53
C TRP A 60 18.24 0.62 4.00
N ASP A 61 17.18 0.02 3.43
CA ASP A 61 17.16 -1.36 2.91
C ASP A 61 16.99 -1.46 1.38
N ALA A 62 17.34 -0.40 0.65
CA ALA A 62 17.56 -0.49 -0.79
C ALA A 62 18.70 -1.48 -1.11
N SER A 63 18.60 -2.21 -2.22
CA SER A 63 19.69 -3.09 -2.65
C SER A 63 20.89 -2.26 -3.12
N PRO A 64 22.12 -2.81 -3.10
CA PRO A 64 23.27 -2.15 -3.71
C PRO A 64 23.03 -1.88 -5.21
N THR A 65 23.48 -0.72 -5.67
CA THR A 65 23.39 -0.28 -7.07
C THR A 65 24.72 0.29 -7.55
N LEU A 66 24.95 0.22 -8.87
CA LEU A 66 26.10 0.82 -9.56
C LEU A 66 25.76 2.13 -10.25
N LEU A 67 24.49 2.58 -10.18
CA LEU A 67 24.03 3.81 -10.85
C LEU A 67 24.47 5.09 -10.13
N GLU A 68 24.86 4.99 -8.85
CA GLU A 68 25.42 6.10 -8.04
C GLU A 68 24.56 7.38 -8.01
N HIS A 69 23.24 7.23 -8.08
CA HIS A 69 22.28 8.33 -7.91
C HIS A 69 22.15 8.75 -6.44
N ASP A 70 23.06 9.60 -6.00
CA ASP A 70 23.10 10.15 -4.65
C ASP A 70 22.34 11.50 -4.58
N PRO A 71 21.44 11.73 -3.59
CA PRO A 71 20.71 13.00 -3.45
C PRO A 71 21.53 14.15 -2.86
N PHE A 72 22.63 13.85 -2.15
CA PHE A 72 23.47 14.84 -1.48
C PHE A 72 24.96 14.58 -1.76
N GLU A 73 25.80 15.57 -1.54
CA GLU A 73 27.25 15.34 -1.42
C GLU A 73 27.58 14.49 -0.19
N ARG A 74 28.65 13.69 -0.28
CA ARG A 74 29.14 12.86 0.83
C ARG A 74 30.42 13.45 1.41
N ILE A 75 30.40 13.76 2.70
CA ILE A 75 31.55 14.26 3.46
C ILE A 75 31.79 13.31 4.64
N ASP A 76 33.01 12.79 4.75
CA ASP A 76 33.42 11.84 5.79
C ASP A 76 32.49 10.63 5.97
N GLY A 77 31.89 10.17 4.87
CA GLY A 77 31.02 8.99 4.82
C GLY A 77 29.55 9.24 5.18
N ALA A 78 29.15 10.48 5.45
CA ALA A 78 27.77 10.90 5.72
C ALA A 78 27.26 11.90 4.66
N TRP A 79 25.93 12.12 4.63
CA TRP A 79 25.32 13.14 3.77
C TRP A 79 25.59 14.55 4.32
N ASP A 80 25.97 15.47 3.44
CA ASP A 80 25.86 16.91 3.69
C ASP A 80 24.50 17.41 3.16
N TYR A 81 23.51 17.49 4.06
CA TYR A 81 22.15 17.89 3.73
C TYR A 81 22.01 19.34 3.23
N SER A 82 23.06 20.17 3.37
CA SER A 82 23.09 21.51 2.78
C SER A 82 23.49 21.51 1.30
N ARG A 83 23.98 20.37 0.79
CA ARG A 83 24.49 20.20 -0.58
C ARG A 83 23.69 19.16 -1.34
N MET A 84 22.44 19.50 -1.63
CA MET A 84 21.57 18.73 -2.54
C MET A 84 22.17 18.73 -3.95
N LYS A 85 22.18 17.56 -4.60
CA LYS A 85 22.62 17.40 -5.99
C LYS A 85 21.44 17.59 -6.93
N GLU A 86 21.47 18.63 -7.74
CA GLU A 86 20.38 18.95 -8.69
C GLU A 86 20.13 17.78 -9.64
N GLU A 87 21.20 17.12 -10.10
CA GLU A 87 21.13 16.03 -11.07
C GLU A 87 20.29 14.84 -10.57
N TYR A 88 20.27 14.61 -9.24
CA TYR A 88 19.42 13.58 -8.64
C TYR A 88 17.94 13.91 -8.76
N PHE A 89 17.57 15.15 -8.43
CA PHE A 89 16.18 15.60 -8.46
C PHE A 89 15.67 15.74 -9.90
N GLU A 90 16.52 16.16 -10.84
CA GLU A 90 16.21 16.15 -12.27
C GLU A 90 15.97 14.72 -12.79
N HIS A 91 16.82 13.77 -12.40
CA HIS A 91 16.62 12.36 -12.74
C HIS A 91 15.30 11.82 -12.17
N ALA A 92 15.04 12.03 -10.87
CA ALA A 92 13.80 11.62 -10.21
C ALA A 92 12.55 12.24 -10.88
N ALA A 93 12.61 13.54 -11.23
CA ALA A 93 11.54 14.21 -11.96
C ALA A 93 11.32 13.60 -13.35
N SER A 94 12.39 13.23 -14.07
CA SER A 94 12.27 12.55 -15.36
C SER A 94 11.59 11.18 -15.25
N MET A 95 11.87 10.42 -14.18
CA MET A 95 11.20 9.16 -13.89
C MET A 95 9.71 9.35 -13.57
N CYS A 96 9.36 10.42 -12.85
CA CYS A 96 7.98 10.84 -12.59
C CYS A 96 7.24 11.18 -13.89
N VAL A 97 7.86 11.97 -14.78
CA VAL A 97 7.30 12.29 -16.11
C VAL A 97 6.98 11.01 -16.87
N MET A 98 7.92 10.06 -16.91
CA MET A 98 7.70 8.76 -17.55
C MET A 98 6.52 8.02 -16.91
N ALA A 99 6.49 7.87 -15.59
CA ALA A 99 5.39 7.17 -14.90
C ALA A 99 4.02 7.79 -15.18
N LYS A 100 3.89 9.12 -15.13
CA LYS A 100 2.65 9.83 -15.49
C LYS A 100 2.26 9.57 -16.94
N ALA A 101 3.21 9.55 -17.88
CA ALA A 101 2.96 9.25 -19.29
C ALA A 101 2.47 7.80 -19.52
N TYR A 102 2.88 6.86 -18.67
CA TYR A 102 2.36 5.49 -18.65
C TYR A 102 1.00 5.37 -17.93
N GLY A 103 0.48 6.45 -17.34
CA GLY A 103 -0.84 6.52 -16.74
C GLY A 103 -0.89 6.29 -15.23
N PHE A 104 0.27 6.23 -14.57
CA PHE A 104 0.36 6.08 -13.12
C PHE A 104 0.12 7.41 -12.41
N GLU A 105 -0.52 7.33 -11.24
CA GLU A 105 -0.37 8.33 -10.20
C GLU A 105 0.86 8.02 -9.35
N LEU A 106 1.37 9.03 -8.66
CA LEU A 106 2.58 8.93 -7.86
C LEU A 106 2.22 9.03 -6.39
N ALA A 107 2.75 8.11 -5.58
CA ALA A 107 2.74 8.21 -4.13
C ALA A 107 4.19 8.36 -3.67
N LEU A 108 4.57 9.59 -3.28
CA LEU A 108 5.96 9.95 -3.02
C LEU A 108 6.20 10.09 -1.52
N VAL A 109 7.10 9.27 -0.99
CA VAL A 109 7.46 9.29 0.42
C VAL A 109 8.52 10.34 0.68
N VAL A 110 8.17 11.29 1.54
CA VAL A 110 8.92 12.54 1.76
C VAL A 110 10.10 12.31 2.71
N LEU A 111 9.86 11.71 3.88
CA LEU A 111 10.91 11.42 4.87
C LEU A 111 10.75 9.99 5.39
N TRP A 112 11.62 9.08 4.94
CA TRP A 112 11.70 7.74 5.52
C TRP A 112 12.32 7.78 6.93
N CYS A 113 11.96 6.83 7.80
CA CYS A 113 12.35 6.85 9.22
C CYS A 113 13.87 6.88 9.46
N ASN A 114 14.71 6.47 8.50
CA ASN A 114 16.16 6.52 8.65
C ASN A 114 16.74 7.96 8.66
N TYR A 115 16.00 8.96 8.18
CA TYR A 115 16.40 10.37 8.18
C TYR A 115 15.98 11.14 9.42
N VAL A 116 15.18 10.54 10.30
CA VAL A 116 14.53 11.20 11.44
C VAL A 116 15.07 10.63 12.76
N PRO A 117 15.38 11.47 13.77
CA PRO A 117 15.91 10.98 15.05
C PRO A 117 14.90 10.11 15.81
N ASP A 118 15.40 9.33 16.76
CA ASP A 118 14.65 8.48 17.69
C ASP A 118 13.75 7.39 17.07
N THR A 119 13.85 7.19 15.76
CA THR A 119 13.24 6.05 15.07
C THR A 119 14.06 4.77 15.28
N TRP A 120 13.50 3.62 14.94
CA TRP A 120 14.24 2.35 15.00
C TRP A 120 15.33 2.26 13.92
N ALA A 121 15.09 2.80 12.71
CA ALA A 121 16.03 2.74 11.58
C ALA A 121 17.21 3.70 11.71
N SER A 122 16.99 4.89 12.30
CA SER A 122 18.05 5.88 12.50
C SER A 122 19.20 5.37 13.39
N ARG A 123 18.94 4.35 14.23
CA ARG A 123 19.94 3.75 15.13
C ARG A 123 21.09 3.05 14.44
N PHE A 124 20.91 2.62 13.19
CA PHE A 124 21.91 1.91 12.42
C PHE A 124 22.17 2.52 11.04
N TYR A 125 21.45 3.58 10.66
CA TYR A 125 21.63 4.26 9.39
C TYR A 125 22.95 5.04 9.37
N LYS A 126 23.84 4.66 8.45
CA LYS A 126 25.23 5.15 8.44
C LYS A 126 25.40 6.50 7.75
N MET A 127 24.46 6.91 6.90
CA MET A 127 24.60 8.17 6.15
C MET A 127 24.19 9.41 6.96
N GLY A 128 23.77 9.22 8.22
CA GLY A 128 23.42 10.30 9.15
C GLY A 128 21.95 10.67 9.13
N ILE A 129 21.47 11.23 10.25
CA ILE A 129 20.13 11.79 10.41
C ILE A 129 20.13 13.19 9.80
N MET A 130 19.03 13.58 9.13
CA MET A 130 18.88 14.93 8.60
C MET A 130 18.87 15.94 9.76
N PRO A 131 19.71 17.00 9.75
CA PRO A 131 19.60 18.08 10.71
C PRO A 131 18.24 18.77 10.62
N LYS A 132 17.70 19.19 11.77
CA LYS A 132 16.36 19.78 11.85
C LYS A 132 16.22 21.04 10.98
N ASP A 133 17.26 21.87 10.93
CA ASP A 133 17.34 23.08 10.13
C ASP A 133 17.46 22.84 8.62
N ALA A 134 17.78 21.62 8.18
CA ALA A 134 17.80 21.25 6.77
C ALA A 134 16.42 20.84 6.21
N ILE A 135 15.43 20.57 7.08
CA ILE A 135 14.10 20.08 6.68
C ILE A 135 13.43 21.09 5.75
N ALA A 136 13.41 22.37 6.11
CA ALA A 136 12.76 23.39 5.29
C ALA A 136 13.30 23.46 3.85
N ALA A 137 14.63 23.47 3.70
CA ALA A 137 15.27 23.52 2.38
C ALA A 137 15.01 22.25 1.56
N TYR A 138 15.04 21.08 2.20
CA TYR A 138 14.71 19.83 1.52
C TYR A 138 13.25 19.81 1.03
N ILE A 139 12.30 20.28 1.85
CA ILE A 139 10.88 20.32 1.48
C ILE A 139 10.61 21.35 0.37
N ASP A 140 11.34 22.47 0.35
CA ASP A 140 11.30 23.40 -0.79
C ASP A 140 11.72 22.71 -2.08
N LYS A 141 12.80 21.90 -2.02
CA LYS A 141 13.26 21.12 -3.17
C LYS A 141 12.24 20.07 -3.61
N VAL A 142 11.61 19.39 -2.65
CA VAL A 142 10.53 18.44 -2.93
C VAL A 142 9.39 19.14 -3.67
N ASN A 143 8.94 20.29 -3.18
CA ASN A 143 7.86 21.03 -3.81
C ASN A 143 8.23 21.50 -5.23
N GLU A 144 9.40 22.13 -5.38
CA GLU A 144 9.91 22.61 -6.67
C GLU A 144 9.94 21.48 -7.71
N THR A 145 10.37 20.30 -7.29
CA THR A 145 10.62 19.17 -8.20
C THR A 145 9.34 18.38 -8.50
N PHE A 146 8.51 18.09 -7.50
CA PHE A 146 7.50 17.03 -7.60
C PHE A 146 6.04 17.49 -7.57
N SER A 147 5.73 18.67 -7.00
CA SER A 147 4.33 19.09 -6.82
C SER A 147 3.60 19.30 -8.15
N CYS A 148 4.31 19.62 -9.23
CA CYS A 148 3.73 19.76 -10.56
C CYS A 148 3.13 18.45 -11.13
N PHE A 149 3.41 17.30 -10.51
CA PHE A 149 2.85 16.00 -10.91
C PHE A 149 1.58 15.61 -10.16
N ASP A 150 1.08 16.47 -9.26
CA ASP A 150 -0.06 16.20 -8.36
C ASP A 150 0.07 14.87 -7.58
N PRO A 151 1.20 14.58 -6.89
CA PRO A 151 1.38 13.32 -6.18
C PRO A 151 0.49 13.23 -4.93
N VAL A 152 0.30 11.99 -4.46
CA VAL A 152 -0.03 11.73 -3.06
C VAL A 152 1.27 11.81 -2.26
N TYR A 153 1.42 12.83 -1.42
CA TYR A 153 2.56 12.93 -0.52
C TYR A 153 2.36 12.04 0.71
N VAL A 154 3.29 11.12 0.89
CA VAL A 154 3.37 10.26 2.06
C VAL A 154 4.44 10.85 2.98
N ILE A 155 4.05 11.59 4.01
CA ILE A 155 4.97 12.44 4.78
C ILE A 155 6.07 11.62 5.49
N SER A 156 5.71 10.45 6.01
CA SER A 156 6.59 9.57 6.77
C SER A 156 6.81 8.24 6.07
N GLY A 157 7.78 7.44 6.52
CA GLY A 157 8.04 6.07 6.08
C GLY A 157 8.41 5.16 7.25
N ASP A 158 7.70 4.04 7.43
CA ASP A 158 7.91 3.01 8.47
C ASP A 158 8.24 3.57 9.88
N THR A 159 7.51 4.60 10.33
CA THR A 159 7.77 5.34 11.57
C THR A 159 6.77 5.02 12.69
N ASP A 160 7.17 5.27 13.93
CA ASP A 160 6.36 5.06 15.14
C ASP A 160 6.25 6.28 16.06
N PHE A 161 6.66 7.46 15.58
CA PHE A 161 6.48 8.74 16.29
C PHE A 161 6.94 8.70 17.75
N ASN A 162 8.06 8.03 18.03
CA ASN A 162 8.47 7.66 19.40
C ASN A 162 8.67 8.82 20.38
N THR A 163 9.00 10.02 19.90
CA THR A 163 9.33 11.19 20.74
C THR A 163 8.76 12.47 20.14
N PRO A 164 8.54 13.52 20.96
CA PRO A 164 8.17 14.84 20.45
C PRO A 164 9.16 15.41 19.44
N LEU A 165 10.45 15.07 19.58
CA LEU A 165 11.47 15.45 18.60
C LEU A 165 11.20 14.76 17.25
N CYS A 166 11.02 13.44 17.24
CA CYS A 166 10.67 12.68 16.04
C CYS A 166 9.39 13.21 15.37
N GLU A 167 8.32 13.44 16.14
CA GLU A 167 7.07 14.03 15.64
C GLU A 167 7.30 15.39 15.00
N SER A 168 8.11 16.25 15.63
CA SER A 168 8.35 17.60 15.13
C SER A 168 8.95 17.60 13.72
N TYR A 169 9.73 16.60 13.32
CA TYR A 169 10.29 16.48 11.96
C TYR A 169 9.18 16.28 10.92
N TYR A 170 8.28 15.34 11.17
CA TYR A 170 7.18 15.06 10.26
C TYR A 170 6.15 16.19 10.23
N ILE A 171 5.88 16.82 11.37
CA ILE A 171 4.95 17.97 11.44
C ILE A 171 5.51 19.16 10.65
N GLU A 172 6.80 19.49 10.80
CA GLU A 172 7.40 20.59 10.03
C GLU A 172 7.39 20.29 8.52
N ALA A 173 7.73 19.06 8.13
CA ALA A 173 7.69 18.64 6.74
C ALA A 173 6.27 18.73 6.15
N PHE A 174 5.27 18.24 6.90
CA PHE A 174 3.87 18.30 6.52
C PHE A 174 3.36 19.74 6.40
N ASP A 175 3.55 20.57 7.42
CA ASP A 175 3.04 21.94 7.47
C ASP A 175 3.59 22.77 6.31
N ARG A 176 4.90 22.69 6.08
CA ARG A 176 5.55 23.41 4.97
C ARG A 176 5.09 22.91 3.62
N LEU A 177 5.02 21.60 3.40
CA LEU A 177 4.62 21.07 2.10
C LEU A 177 3.14 21.29 1.81
N LYS A 178 2.26 21.25 2.83
CA LYS A 178 0.83 21.59 2.69
C LYS A 178 0.63 23.07 2.38
N GLU A 179 1.47 23.97 2.88
CA GLU A 179 1.47 25.39 2.51
C GLU A 179 1.90 25.60 1.05
N LEU A 180 2.96 24.92 0.61
CA LEU A 180 3.52 25.09 -0.74
C LEU A 180 2.71 24.37 -1.82
N ALA A 181 2.07 23.24 -1.50
CA ALA A 181 1.32 22.38 -2.42
C ALA A 181 -0.07 22.00 -1.84
N PRO A 182 -0.95 22.97 -1.58
CA PRO A 182 -2.24 22.74 -0.91
C PRO A 182 -3.20 21.83 -1.69
N ASP A 183 -3.04 21.76 -3.01
CA ASP A 183 -3.88 20.97 -3.92
C ASP A 183 -3.47 19.48 -4.00
N CYS A 184 -2.31 19.11 -3.43
CA CYS A 184 -1.90 17.71 -3.34
C CYS A 184 -2.63 16.97 -2.20
N LEU A 185 -2.67 15.64 -2.28
CA LEU A 185 -3.21 14.79 -1.22
C LEU A 185 -2.09 14.36 -0.27
N PHE A 186 -2.41 14.26 1.02
CA PHE A 186 -1.43 13.96 2.07
C PHE A 186 -1.83 12.75 2.90
N THR A 187 -0.85 11.91 3.22
CA THR A 187 -0.98 10.78 4.15
C THR A 187 0.32 10.56 4.94
N THR A 188 0.35 9.57 5.81
CA THR A 188 1.54 9.11 6.54
C THR A 188 1.72 7.62 6.35
N HIS A 189 2.95 7.14 6.29
CA HIS A 189 3.26 5.71 6.39
C HIS A 189 3.87 5.41 7.76
N ILE A 190 3.17 4.57 8.51
CA ILE A 190 3.53 4.17 9.88
C ILE A 190 4.10 2.75 9.89
N LYS A 191 4.74 2.38 11.01
CA LYS A 191 5.33 1.05 11.14
C LYS A 191 4.29 -0.06 11.16
N GLY A 192 4.74 -1.28 10.88
CA GLY A 192 3.89 -2.47 10.93
C GLY A 192 3.24 -2.67 12.30
N ARG A 193 1.97 -3.07 12.31
CA ARG A 193 1.18 -3.38 13.53
C ARG A 193 0.97 -2.16 14.43
N TYR A 194 0.88 -0.99 13.83
CA TYR A 194 0.72 0.29 14.52
C TYR A 194 -0.40 1.10 13.87
N THR A 195 -1.04 1.97 14.65
CA THR A 195 -2.22 2.76 14.21
C THR A 195 -2.19 4.19 14.76
N TYR A 196 -1.15 4.61 15.48
CA TYR A 196 -1.09 5.96 16.03
C TYR A 196 -0.51 6.95 15.02
N ILE A 197 -1.20 8.06 14.87
CA ILE A 197 -0.81 9.25 14.11
C ILE A 197 -0.97 10.46 15.05
N PRO A 198 0.05 11.33 15.18
CA PRO A 198 -0.05 12.57 15.94
C PRO A 198 -1.23 13.44 15.49
N GLU A 199 -1.94 14.05 16.45
CA GLU A 199 -3.19 14.80 16.21
C GLU A 199 -3.04 15.86 15.10
N ARG A 200 -1.97 16.67 15.15
CA ARG A 200 -1.67 17.70 14.15
C ARG A 200 -1.60 17.13 12.72
N LEU A 201 -0.98 15.96 12.56
CA LEU A 201 -0.91 15.28 11.26
C LEU A 201 -2.29 14.72 10.92
N ALA A 202 -2.88 13.92 11.81
CA ALA A 202 -4.16 13.25 11.60
C ALA A 202 -5.26 14.21 11.12
N ASP A 203 -5.34 15.42 11.71
CA ASP A 203 -6.29 16.45 11.29
C ASP A 203 -6.07 16.92 9.85
N GLY A 204 -4.81 17.05 9.44
CA GLY A 204 -4.41 17.57 8.13
C GLY A 204 -4.31 16.54 6.99
N LEU A 205 -4.29 15.23 7.28
CA LEU A 205 -4.21 14.20 6.25
C LEU A 205 -5.52 14.09 5.44
N ASP A 206 -5.41 13.83 4.15
CA ASP A 206 -6.57 13.63 3.28
C ASP A 206 -7.00 12.15 3.23
N LEU A 207 -6.05 11.23 3.46
CA LEU A 207 -6.26 9.77 3.46
C LEU A 207 -5.30 9.08 4.44
N LEU A 208 -5.55 7.81 4.74
CA LEU A 208 -4.82 7.05 5.75
C LEU A 208 -4.17 5.81 5.15
N PHE A 209 -2.87 5.64 5.38
CA PHE A 209 -2.21 4.35 5.21
C PHE A 209 -2.05 3.63 6.54
N TYR A 210 -2.03 2.30 6.46
CA TYR A 210 -1.47 1.44 7.50
C TYR A 210 -0.62 0.34 6.86
N GLN A 211 0.22 -0.28 7.68
CA GLN A 211 1.10 -1.37 7.30
C GLN A 211 0.70 -2.64 8.08
N SER A 212 0.22 -3.67 7.38
CA SER A 212 -0.09 -4.96 8.00
C SER A 212 1.05 -5.99 7.89
N GLY A 213 2.00 -5.80 6.98
CA GLY A 213 3.17 -6.67 6.82
C GLY A 213 4.22 -6.51 7.94
N HIS A 214 5.29 -7.31 7.98
CA HIS A 214 5.51 -8.59 7.28
C HIS A 214 5.56 -9.77 8.27
N ASN A 215 4.93 -9.59 9.44
CA ASN A 215 4.99 -10.54 10.56
C ASN A 215 3.93 -11.64 10.43
N HIS A 216 4.36 -12.85 10.10
CA HIS A 216 3.52 -14.05 9.99
C HIS A 216 2.91 -14.59 11.31
N ASN A 217 3.19 -13.99 12.48
CA ASN A 217 2.61 -14.46 13.74
C ASN A 217 1.14 -14.05 13.93
N ASP A 218 0.69 -12.98 13.28
CA ASP A 218 -0.71 -12.55 13.35
C ASP A 218 -1.25 -12.25 11.95
N LEU A 219 -1.86 -13.27 11.35
CA LEU A 219 -2.45 -13.19 10.01
C LEU A 219 -3.72 -12.32 9.98
N ALA A 220 -4.23 -11.89 11.14
CA ALA A 220 -5.40 -11.01 11.22
C ALA A 220 -5.06 -9.52 11.09
N MET A 221 -3.78 -9.14 11.07
CA MET A 221 -3.35 -7.75 10.93
C MET A 221 -3.97 -7.00 9.72
N PRO A 222 -4.15 -7.60 8.53
CA PRO A 222 -4.77 -6.93 7.40
C PRO A 222 -6.15 -6.37 7.71
N TYR A 223 -7.01 -7.12 8.43
CA TYR A 223 -8.35 -6.65 8.77
C TYR A 223 -8.43 -5.90 10.10
N LYS A 224 -7.68 -6.31 11.13
CA LYS A 224 -7.73 -5.67 12.45
C LYS A 224 -7.31 -4.20 12.38
N LEU A 225 -6.21 -3.92 11.67
CA LEU A 225 -5.70 -2.56 11.52
C LEU A 225 -6.66 -1.70 10.67
N ALA A 226 -7.26 -2.26 9.62
CA ALA A 226 -8.27 -1.54 8.83
C ALA A 226 -9.45 -1.06 9.70
N LEU A 227 -9.99 -1.96 10.53
CA LEU A 227 -11.10 -1.66 11.44
C LEU A 227 -10.70 -0.61 12.49
N GLU A 228 -9.54 -0.78 13.12
CA GLU A 228 -9.04 0.12 14.15
C GLU A 228 -8.73 1.53 13.60
N MET A 229 -8.12 1.63 12.42
CA MET A 229 -7.85 2.90 11.75
C MET A 229 -9.15 3.63 11.43
N ARG A 230 -10.18 2.91 10.96
CA ARG A 230 -11.50 3.48 10.68
C ARG A 230 -12.20 4.01 11.93
N GLU A 231 -12.07 3.30 13.04
CA GLU A 231 -12.62 3.72 14.33
C GLU A 231 -11.92 4.95 14.88
N LYS A 232 -10.58 4.99 14.82
CA LYS A 232 -9.78 6.10 15.35
C LYS A 232 -9.88 7.37 14.51
N TYR A 233 -9.94 7.23 13.19
CA TYR A 233 -9.85 8.34 12.24
C TYR A 233 -11.02 8.29 11.23
N PRO A 234 -12.25 8.55 11.69
CA PRO A 234 -13.44 8.44 10.84
C PRO A 234 -13.44 9.49 9.71
N GLY A 235 -14.09 9.16 8.59
CA GLY A 235 -14.33 10.10 7.49
C GLY A 235 -13.14 10.30 6.54
N LYS A 236 -12.11 9.46 6.61
CA LYS A 236 -10.97 9.47 5.69
C LYS A 236 -10.89 8.16 4.91
N PRO A 237 -10.56 8.17 3.61
CA PRO A 237 -10.29 6.97 2.85
C PRO A 237 -9.10 6.21 3.44
N ILE A 238 -9.21 4.88 3.53
CA ILE A 238 -8.15 4.02 4.09
C ILE A 238 -7.61 3.11 3.01
N ILE A 239 -6.28 2.99 2.98
CA ILE A 239 -5.52 2.11 2.10
C ILE A 239 -4.58 1.28 2.96
N ASN A 240 -4.49 -0.03 2.70
CA ASN A 240 -3.37 -0.82 3.22
C ASN A 240 -2.16 -0.56 2.32
N GLY A 241 -1.27 0.32 2.77
CA GLY A 241 -0.14 0.82 2.00
C GLY A 241 1.06 -0.13 1.95
N GLU A 242 1.08 -1.12 2.84
CA GLU A 242 2.13 -2.15 2.89
C GLU A 242 1.60 -3.43 3.58
N PRO A 243 0.91 -4.31 2.82
CA PRO A 243 0.63 -5.67 3.26
C PRO A 243 1.89 -6.56 3.15
N CYS A 244 1.76 -7.85 3.45
CA CYS A 244 2.87 -8.77 3.22
C CYS A 244 3.28 -8.79 1.73
N TYR A 245 4.59 -8.80 1.47
CA TYR A 245 5.10 -8.82 0.10
C TYR A 245 5.29 -10.25 -0.42
N GLU A 246 4.96 -10.47 -1.69
CA GLU A 246 5.08 -11.79 -2.33
C GLU A 246 6.54 -12.25 -2.36
N GLU A 247 6.76 -13.50 -1.95
CA GLU A 247 8.05 -14.15 -1.74
C GLU A 247 8.97 -13.46 -0.72
N MET A 248 8.49 -12.49 0.08
CA MET A 248 9.28 -11.92 1.17
C MET A 248 9.45 -12.94 2.30
N GLY A 249 10.67 -13.04 2.84
CA GLY A 249 10.94 -13.88 4.00
C GLY A 249 10.14 -13.43 5.22
N PHE A 250 9.78 -14.34 6.11
CA PHE A 250 9.14 -13.97 7.37
C PHE A 250 10.08 -13.13 8.24
N SER A 251 9.54 -12.11 8.91
CA SER A 251 10.31 -11.27 9.82
C SER A 251 10.89 -12.06 11.02
N GLY A 252 11.98 -11.54 11.57
CA GLY A 252 12.69 -12.10 12.72
C GLY A 252 13.61 -13.26 12.38
N GLY A 253 14.15 -13.32 11.16
CA GLY A 253 15.10 -14.37 10.74
C GLY A 253 14.49 -15.77 10.65
N ARG A 254 13.16 -15.85 10.48
CA ARG A 254 12.45 -17.13 10.45
C ARG A 254 12.50 -17.76 9.06
N SER A 255 12.43 -19.09 9.04
CA SER A 255 12.31 -19.84 7.78
C SER A 255 10.89 -19.74 7.24
N GLY A 256 10.76 -19.40 5.95
CA GLY A 256 9.48 -19.29 5.25
C GLY A 256 9.40 -18.01 4.43
N ARG A 257 8.46 -17.99 3.48
CA ARG A 257 8.15 -16.85 2.62
C ARG A 257 6.65 -16.68 2.53
N TRP A 258 6.22 -15.45 2.36
CA TRP A 258 4.84 -15.12 2.00
C TRP A 258 4.58 -15.58 0.57
N HIS A 259 3.53 -16.36 0.35
CA HIS A 259 3.19 -16.87 -0.98
C HIS A 259 1.97 -16.17 -1.55
N ARG A 260 1.68 -16.44 -2.83
CA ARG A 260 0.52 -15.92 -3.57
C ARG A 260 -0.79 -15.99 -2.77
N ALA A 261 -1.07 -17.10 -2.08
CA ALA A 261 -2.29 -17.24 -1.28
C ALA A 261 -2.34 -16.25 -0.09
N ASP A 262 -1.20 -15.97 0.55
CA ASP A 262 -1.15 -15.05 1.69
C ASP A 262 -1.42 -13.61 1.27
N ILE A 263 -0.82 -13.17 0.16
CA ILE A 263 -0.94 -11.80 -0.33
C ILE A 263 -2.33 -11.53 -0.92
N VAL A 264 -2.98 -12.54 -1.52
CA VAL A 264 -4.37 -12.44 -2.00
C VAL A 264 -5.35 -12.36 -0.83
N ARG A 265 -5.17 -13.20 0.20
CA ARG A 265 -5.97 -13.10 1.44
C ARG A 265 -5.83 -11.73 2.05
N ALA A 266 -4.59 -11.25 2.27
CA ALA A 266 -4.35 -9.97 2.92
C ALA A 266 -5.03 -8.81 2.19
N ALA A 267 -5.03 -8.82 0.85
CA ALA A 267 -5.69 -7.82 0.03
C ALA A 267 -7.21 -7.80 0.24
N TRP A 268 -7.88 -8.96 0.09
CA TRP A 268 -9.34 -9.04 0.27
C TRP A 268 -9.78 -8.78 1.71
N GLU A 269 -9.02 -9.26 2.69
CA GLU A 269 -9.29 -8.98 4.09
C GLU A 269 -9.20 -7.48 4.39
N SER A 270 -8.23 -6.78 3.80
CA SER A 270 -8.05 -5.34 3.97
C SER A 270 -9.22 -4.57 3.35
N VAL A 271 -9.53 -4.83 2.08
CA VAL A 271 -10.57 -4.13 1.31
C VAL A 271 -11.94 -4.29 1.96
N LEU A 272 -12.31 -5.50 2.37
CA LEU A 272 -13.61 -5.76 3.01
C LEU A 272 -13.68 -5.33 4.48
N SER A 273 -12.56 -4.90 5.08
CA SER A 273 -12.50 -4.51 6.50
C SER A 273 -12.29 -3.00 6.70
N GLY A 274 -12.43 -2.21 5.64
CA GLY A 274 -12.45 -0.75 5.71
C GLY A 274 -11.37 -0.07 4.88
N ALA A 275 -10.38 -0.79 4.37
CA ALA A 275 -9.41 -0.28 3.40
C ALA A 275 -9.99 -0.27 1.97
N SER A 276 -11.23 0.21 1.82
CA SER A 276 -11.98 0.14 0.56
C SER A 276 -11.48 1.09 -0.52
N ALA A 277 -10.69 2.11 -0.13
CA ALA A 277 -10.14 3.08 -1.07
C ALA A 277 -8.97 2.52 -1.88
N GLY A 278 -8.31 1.44 -1.41
CA GLY A 278 -7.24 0.80 -2.15
C GLY A 278 -6.34 -0.14 -1.36
N ILE A 279 -5.36 -0.67 -2.09
CA ILE A 279 -4.40 -1.67 -1.62
C ILE A 279 -3.07 -1.48 -2.38
N ALA A 280 -1.94 -1.61 -1.68
CA ALA A 280 -0.63 -1.70 -2.30
C ALA A 280 -0.18 -3.16 -2.40
N TYR A 281 0.37 -3.56 -3.54
CA TYR A 281 1.12 -4.79 -3.72
C TYR A 281 2.60 -4.53 -3.43
N GLY A 282 3.31 -5.56 -3.01
CA GLY A 282 4.76 -5.55 -3.06
C GLY A 282 5.33 -6.94 -3.29
N ALA A 283 6.55 -6.98 -3.82
CA ALA A 283 7.25 -8.21 -4.17
C ALA A 283 8.70 -8.15 -3.68
N ALA A 284 9.17 -9.26 -3.10
CA ALA A 284 10.55 -9.40 -2.66
C ALA A 284 11.52 -9.45 -3.84
N GLY A 285 12.03 -8.27 -4.18
CA GLY A 285 12.90 -8.02 -5.33
C GLY A 285 12.57 -6.71 -6.03
N ILE A 286 11.32 -6.24 -5.95
CA ILE A 286 10.90 -4.97 -6.55
C ILE A 286 11.11 -3.79 -5.60
N TYR A 287 10.70 -3.91 -4.34
CA TYR A 287 10.72 -2.77 -3.40
C TYR A 287 12.14 -2.20 -3.22
N SER A 288 13.14 -3.07 -3.10
CA SER A 288 14.56 -2.74 -2.96
C SER A 288 15.34 -2.84 -4.28
N TRP A 289 14.66 -3.15 -5.38
CA TRP A 289 15.24 -3.36 -6.70
C TRP A 289 16.48 -4.28 -6.69
N HIS A 290 16.27 -5.54 -6.31
CA HIS A 290 17.36 -6.47 -6.08
C HIS A 290 17.97 -7.00 -7.38
N MET A 291 19.30 -6.99 -7.45
CA MET A 291 20.06 -7.50 -8.59
C MET A 291 20.67 -8.86 -8.27
N ALA A 292 20.64 -9.77 -9.25
CA ALA A 292 21.23 -11.09 -9.11
C ALA A 292 22.71 -11.02 -8.69
N GLY A 293 23.09 -11.81 -7.69
CA GLY A 293 24.47 -11.87 -7.18
C GLY A 293 24.88 -10.73 -6.24
N THR A 294 23.97 -9.81 -5.91
CA THR A 294 24.23 -8.77 -4.91
C THR A 294 23.92 -9.24 -3.49
N MET A 295 24.63 -8.69 -2.51
CA MET A 295 24.35 -8.94 -1.10
C MET A 295 23.13 -8.13 -0.65
N PHE A 296 22.30 -8.73 0.19
CA PHE A 296 21.19 -8.04 0.85
C PHE A 296 21.40 -8.05 2.37
N GLY A 297 21.02 -6.96 3.04
CA GLY A 297 21.24 -6.74 4.48
C GLY A 297 20.35 -7.60 5.39
N SER A 298 20.26 -8.91 5.16
CA SER A 298 19.37 -9.85 5.87
C SER A 298 19.55 -9.92 7.39
N SER A 299 20.62 -9.34 7.95
CA SER A 299 20.88 -9.28 9.39
C SER A 299 20.54 -7.94 10.05
N ILE A 300 20.03 -6.96 9.28
CA ILE A 300 19.69 -5.62 9.74
C ILE A 300 18.16 -5.43 9.66
N GLY A 301 17.59 -4.58 10.53
CA GLY A 301 16.15 -4.33 10.60
C GLY A 301 15.33 -5.56 11.00
N GLU A 302 14.25 -5.87 10.28
CA GLU A 302 13.38 -7.01 10.58
C GLU A 302 13.99 -8.38 10.19
N GLY A 303 15.18 -8.43 9.59
CA GLY A 303 15.91 -9.69 9.39
C GLY A 303 15.30 -10.61 8.33
N PHE A 304 14.96 -10.06 7.17
CA PHE A 304 14.34 -10.81 6.07
C PHE A 304 15.33 -11.68 5.29
N ALA A 305 14.83 -12.79 4.72
CA ALA A 305 15.57 -13.58 3.75
C ALA A 305 15.88 -12.76 2.48
N ALA A 306 17.00 -13.07 1.81
CA ALA A 306 17.38 -12.39 0.58
C ALA A 306 16.23 -12.41 -0.46
N PRO A 307 15.92 -11.27 -1.09
CA PRO A 307 14.90 -11.17 -2.13
C PRO A 307 15.34 -11.89 -3.41
N LYS A 308 14.40 -12.15 -4.32
CA LYS A 308 14.74 -12.62 -5.67
C LYS A 308 15.18 -11.44 -6.53
N PRO A 309 15.92 -11.67 -7.63
CA PRO A 309 16.19 -10.63 -8.61
C PRO A 309 14.90 -9.96 -9.08
N TRP A 310 14.94 -8.65 -9.33
CA TRP A 310 13.77 -7.86 -9.70
C TRP A 310 13.09 -8.40 -10.96
N GLN A 311 13.85 -8.97 -11.91
CA GLN A 311 13.32 -9.56 -13.13
C GLN A 311 12.41 -10.76 -12.85
N ASP A 312 12.79 -11.60 -11.87
CA ASP A 312 11.98 -12.72 -11.43
C ASP A 312 10.76 -12.21 -10.66
N ALA A 313 10.98 -11.27 -9.73
CA ALA A 313 9.93 -10.70 -8.89
C ALA A 313 8.86 -9.94 -9.68
N LEU A 314 9.23 -9.30 -10.78
CA LEU A 314 8.30 -8.62 -11.69
C LEU A 314 7.31 -9.59 -12.37
N ASN A 315 7.68 -10.87 -12.45
CA ASN A 315 6.89 -11.92 -13.08
C ASN A 315 6.12 -12.79 -12.08
N PHE A 316 6.13 -12.47 -10.79
CA PHE A 316 5.29 -13.17 -9.83
C PHE A 316 3.80 -13.05 -10.16
N GLU A 317 3.05 -14.12 -9.87
CA GLU A 317 1.65 -14.23 -10.26
C GLU A 317 0.74 -13.34 -9.43
N GLY A 318 1.07 -13.07 -8.17
CA GLY A 318 0.24 -12.26 -7.26
C GLY A 318 -0.07 -10.86 -7.78
N ALA A 319 0.84 -10.28 -8.55
CA ALA A 319 0.61 -9.01 -9.23
C ALA A 319 -0.62 -9.04 -10.17
N TRP A 320 -0.86 -10.16 -10.85
CA TRP A 320 -2.06 -10.35 -11.69
C TRP A 320 -3.32 -10.55 -10.87
N ASP A 321 -3.24 -11.10 -9.65
CA ASP A 321 -4.39 -11.25 -8.77
C ASP A 321 -4.82 -9.92 -8.16
N TYR A 322 -3.87 -9.04 -7.88
CA TYR A 322 -4.17 -7.66 -7.47
C TYR A 322 -4.85 -6.87 -8.60
N GLY A 323 -4.38 -7.05 -9.85
CA GLY A 323 -5.08 -6.55 -11.03
C GLY A 323 -6.50 -7.11 -11.17
N PHE A 324 -6.68 -8.40 -10.92
CA PHE A 324 -8.00 -9.05 -10.93
C PHE A 324 -8.92 -8.48 -9.84
N LEU A 325 -8.41 -8.25 -8.63
CA LEU A 325 -9.15 -7.58 -7.55
C LEU A 325 -9.64 -6.20 -8.01
N ALA A 326 -8.74 -5.34 -8.49
CA ALA A 326 -9.12 -3.99 -8.92
C ALA A 326 -10.10 -3.99 -10.10
N TYR A 327 -9.95 -4.95 -11.03
CA TYR A 327 -10.90 -5.14 -12.12
C TYR A 327 -12.32 -5.42 -11.60
N TRP A 328 -12.48 -6.29 -10.60
CA TRP A 328 -13.79 -6.58 -10.01
C TRP A 328 -14.37 -5.43 -9.20
N ILE A 329 -13.54 -4.73 -8.43
CA ILE A 329 -13.96 -3.50 -7.73
C ILE A 329 -14.54 -2.51 -8.75
N GLY A 330 -13.87 -2.32 -9.90
CA GLY A 330 -14.35 -1.46 -10.97
C GLY A 330 -15.60 -1.99 -11.67
N LEU A 331 -15.63 -3.28 -12.06
CA LEU A 331 -16.74 -3.88 -12.78
C LEU A 331 -18.05 -3.82 -11.98
N TYR A 332 -17.97 -4.04 -10.67
CA TYR A 332 -19.13 -4.00 -9.79
C TYR A 332 -19.31 -2.67 -9.06
N GLN A 333 -18.45 -1.67 -9.26
CA GLN A 333 -18.56 -0.36 -8.60
C GLN A 333 -18.50 -0.46 -7.07
N LEU A 334 -17.59 -1.27 -6.53
CA LEU A 334 -17.47 -1.58 -5.10
C LEU A 334 -16.56 -0.60 -4.33
N TYR A 335 -16.66 0.70 -4.63
CA TYR A 335 -15.74 1.71 -4.09
C TYR A 335 -16.10 2.16 -2.66
N ASP A 336 -17.36 2.00 -2.24
CA ASP A 336 -17.92 2.49 -0.99
C ASP A 336 -18.14 1.39 0.06
N LEU A 337 -17.38 0.29 -0.01
CA LEU A 337 -17.53 -0.86 0.88
C LEU A 337 -17.41 -0.47 2.37
N VAL A 338 -18.39 -0.88 3.16
CA VAL A 338 -18.43 -0.71 4.62
C VAL A 338 -18.50 -2.07 5.29
N PRO A 339 -17.58 -2.43 6.22
CA PRO A 339 -17.64 -3.68 6.97
C PRO A 339 -19.00 -3.87 7.64
N ASP A 340 -19.56 -5.07 7.51
CA ASP A 340 -20.87 -5.41 8.06
C ASP A 340 -20.79 -6.73 8.86
N PRO A 341 -20.08 -6.74 10.01
CA PRO A 341 -19.90 -7.96 10.80
C PRO A 341 -21.22 -8.55 11.32
N GLY A 342 -22.28 -7.74 11.41
CA GLY A 342 -23.63 -8.17 11.81
C GLY A 342 -24.41 -8.90 10.72
N PHE A 343 -23.88 -9.02 9.49
CA PHE A 343 -24.53 -9.78 8.42
C PHE A 343 -24.55 -11.29 8.69
N LEU A 344 -23.51 -11.81 9.34
CA LEU A 344 -23.42 -13.22 9.72
C LEU A 344 -24.00 -13.43 11.13
N ALA A 345 -24.73 -14.52 11.33
CA ALA A 345 -25.35 -14.83 12.63
C ALA A 345 -24.33 -15.18 13.73
N ARG A 346 -23.08 -15.42 13.36
CA ARG A 346 -21.92 -15.66 14.22
C ARG A 346 -20.64 -15.33 13.46
N GLU A 347 -19.53 -15.25 14.17
CA GLU A 347 -18.22 -15.15 13.54
C GLU A 347 -17.83 -16.47 12.85
N TYR A 348 -17.27 -16.36 11.64
CA TYR A 348 -16.64 -17.44 10.91
C TYR A 348 -15.18 -17.06 10.66
N GLU A 349 -14.27 -17.97 10.98
CA GLU A 349 -12.84 -17.73 10.85
C GLU A 349 -12.47 -17.36 9.41
N GLY A 350 -11.73 -16.26 9.25
CA GLY A 350 -11.27 -15.76 7.95
C GLY A 350 -12.34 -15.17 7.02
N VAL A 351 -13.64 -15.26 7.36
CA VAL A 351 -14.70 -14.70 6.51
C VAL A 351 -14.89 -13.22 6.77
N ARG A 352 -14.64 -12.37 5.77
CA ARG A 352 -14.91 -10.92 5.87
C ARG A 352 -16.15 -10.55 5.07
N VAL A 353 -16.92 -9.60 5.59
CA VAL A 353 -18.16 -9.13 4.96
C VAL A 353 -18.18 -7.62 4.97
N ALA A 354 -18.47 -7.04 3.81
CA ALA A 354 -18.78 -5.63 3.65
C ALA A 354 -20.08 -5.45 2.88
N LYS A 355 -20.73 -4.30 3.04
CA LYS A 355 -21.89 -3.88 2.29
C LYS A 355 -21.59 -2.64 1.45
N CYS A 356 -22.31 -2.50 0.36
CA CYS A 356 -22.35 -1.32 -0.50
C CYS A 356 -23.78 -1.12 -1.00
N ALA A 357 -24.01 -0.10 -1.84
CA ALA A 357 -25.33 0.14 -2.44
C ALA A 357 -25.89 -1.04 -3.23
N ARG A 358 -25.04 -1.94 -3.76
CA ARG A 358 -25.45 -3.12 -4.54
C ARG A 358 -25.87 -4.32 -3.69
N GLY A 359 -25.38 -4.40 -2.45
CA GLY A 359 -25.60 -5.54 -1.57
C GLY A 359 -24.38 -5.87 -0.74
N HIS A 360 -24.14 -7.15 -0.50
CA HIS A 360 -23.08 -7.65 0.38
C HIS A 360 -21.97 -8.33 -0.40
N VAL A 361 -20.73 -8.07 -0.02
CA VAL A 361 -19.53 -8.72 -0.57
C VAL A 361 -18.86 -9.50 0.55
N LEU A 362 -18.60 -10.78 0.30
CA LEU A 362 -17.97 -11.69 1.24
C LEU A 362 -16.66 -12.20 0.66
N TYR A 363 -15.61 -12.22 1.46
CA TYR A 363 -14.44 -13.07 1.23
C TYR A 363 -14.62 -14.35 2.03
N MET A 364 -14.57 -15.50 1.36
CA MET A 364 -14.81 -16.81 1.94
C MET A 364 -13.63 -17.74 1.66
N PRO A 365 -12.70 -17.91 2.62
CA PRO A 365 -11.55 -18.79 2.43
C PRO A 365 -11.92 -20.27 2.46
N TYR A 366 -13.03 -20.62 3.09
CA TYR A 366 -13.49 -22.01 3.23
C TYR A 366 -14.89 -22.18 2.65
N ASN A 367 -15.07 -23.25 1.86
CA ASN A 367 -16.37 -23.60 1.29
C ASN A 367 -17.25 -24.31 2.33
N VAL A 368 -17.82 -23.53 3.24
CA VAL A 368 -18.73 -23.99 4.28
C VAL A 368 -20.03 -23.17 4.25
N PRO A 369 -21.18 -23.74 4.65
CA PRO A 369 -22.41 -22.97 4.75
C PRO A 369 -22.29 -21.83 5.77
N LEU A 370 -22.77 -20.64 5.40
CA LEU A 370 -22.75 -19.46 6.26
C LEU A 370 -24.17 -19.04 6.65
N LYS A 371 -24.46 -19.04 7.94
CA LYS A 371 -25.71 -18.52 8.49
C LYS A 371 -25.70 -16.98 8.49
N THR A 372 -26.68 -16.36 7.84
CA THR A 372 -26.88 -14.92 7.75
C THR A 372 -27.97 -14.45 8.73
N THR A 373 -27.97 -13.15 9.06
CA THR A 373 -29.04 -12.51 9.85
C THR A 373 -30.22 -12.06 9.00
N LEU A 374 -30.07 -12.09 7.68
CA LEU A 374 -31.09 -11.75 6.69
C LEU A 374 -31.52 -12.98 5.89
N ALA A 375 -32.80 -13.02 5.48
CA ALA A 375 -33.28 -13.98 4.52
C ALA A 375 -32.66 -13.73 3.13
N LEU A 376 -32.28 -14.79 2.45
CA LEU A 376 -31.58 -14.79 1.16
C LEU A 376 -32.48 -15.17 -0.03
N LYS A 377 -33.78 -15.35 0.18
CA LYS A 377 -34.72 -15.69 -0.90
C LYS A 377 -34.62 -14.67 -2.04
N GLY A 378 -34.40 -15.14 -3.26
CA GLY A 378 -34.28 -14.30 -4.45
C GLY A 378 -33.00 -13.47 -4.52
N VAL A 379 -32.01 -13.72 -3.64
CA VAL A 379 -30.69 -13.11 -3.77
C VAL A 379 -29.92 -13.79 -4.89
N ARG A 380 -29.33 -12.98 -5.77
CA ARG A 380 -28.36 -13.41 -6.77
C ARG A 380 -26.98 -13.40 -6.14
N ALA A 381 -26.31 -14.55 -6.15
CA ALA A 381 -24.93 -14.70 -5.72
C ALA A 381 -24.02 -14.85 -6.94
N THR A 382 -23.11 -13.89 -7.13
CA THR A 382 -21.99 -14.01 -8.07
C THR A 382 -20.74 -14.40 -7.30
N ILE A 383 -20.18 -15.56 -7.63
CA ILE A 383 -19.08 -16.20 -6.89
C ILE A 383 -17.85 -16.24 -7.78
N LEU A 384 -16.75 -15.72 -7.27
CA LEU A 384 -15.47 -15.56 -7.95
C LEU A 384 -14.45 -16.51 -7.34
N ASP A 385 -13.96 -17.47 -8.12
CA ASP A 385 -12.83 -18.34 -7.75
C ASP A 385 -11.52 -17.55 -7.86
N LEU A 386 -10.85 -17.29 -6.74
CA LEU A 386 -9.62 -16.51 -6.72
C LEU A 386 -8.40 -17.31 -7.21
N GLU A 387 -8.45 -18.64 -7.21
CA GLU A 387 -7.35 -19.47 -7.68
C GLU A 387 -7.37 -19.61 -9.21
N ARG A 388 -8.54 -19.95 -9.77
CA ARG A 388 -8.69 -20.29 -11.21
C ARG A 388 -9.38 -19.22 -12.04
N ARG A 389 -9.91 -18.16 -11.41
CA ARG A 389 -10.64 -17.06 -12.07
C ARG A 389 -11.92 -17.53 -12.78
N TYR A 390 -12.56 -18.57 -12.26
CA TYR A 390 -13.88 -19.00 -12.68
C TYR A 390 -14.96 -18.16 -12.02
N VAL A 391 -16.10 -18.03 -12.71
CA VAL A 391 -17.25 -17.28 -12.21
C VAL A 391 -18.46 -18.20 -12.21
N SER A 392 -19.15 -18.28 -11.07
CA SER A 392 -20.44 -18.95 -10.94
C SER A 392 -21.50 -17.93 -10.56
N VAL A 393 -22.67 -18.02 -11.18
CA VAL A 393 -23.84 -17.21 -10.81
C VAL A 393 -24.96 -18.15 -10.41
N MET A 394 -25.54 -17.94 -9.24
CA MET A 394 -26.69 -18.69 -8.78
C MET A 394 -27.71 -17.77 -8.12
N GLU A 395 -28.98 -18.09 -8.28
CA GLU A 395 -30.06 -17.49 -7.49
C GLU A 395 -30.38 -18.41 -6.34
N ILE A 396 -30.73 -17.84 -5.19
CA ILE A 396 -31.15 -18.59 -4.00
C ILE A 396 -32.69 -18.71 -4.05
N PRO A 397 -33.25 -19.86 -4.46
CA PRO A 397 -34.66 -19.96 -4.83
C PRO A 397 -35.58 -20.08 -3.61
N ASP A 398 -35.08 -20.69 -2.54
CA ASP A 398 -35.87 -21.06 -1.37
C ASP A 398 -35.75 -20.02 -0.25
N GLU A 399 -36.73 -20.03 0.64
CA GLU A 399 -36.64 -19.30 1.91
C GLU A 399 -35.55 -19.93 2.78
N THR A 400 -34.37 -19.31 2.75
CA THR A 400 -33.22 -19.68 3.57
C THR A 400 -32.54 -18.42 4.09
N ASP A 401 -31.93 -18.55 5.25
CA ASP A 401 -31.01 -17.59 5.88
C ASP A 401 -29.58 -18.19 5.95
N THR A 402 -29.30 -19.15 5.07
CA THR A 402 -28.02 -19.84 4.99
C THR A 402 -27.53 -19.77 3.57
N LEU A 403 -26.36 -19.13 3.37
CA LEU A 403 -25.63 -19.19 2.12
C LEU A 403 -25.08 -20.62 1.96
N PRO A 404 -25.49 -21.38 0.93
CA PRO A 404 -25.05 -22.76 0.74
C PRO A 404 -23.58 -22.83 0.32
N ILE A 405 -23.04 -24.06 0.29
CA ILE A 405 -21.74 -24.32 -0.34
C ILE A 405 -21.77 -23.94 -1.83
N HIS A 406 -20.62 -23.52 -2.33
CA HIS A 406 -20.41 -23.09 -3.71
C HIS A 406 -19.69 -24.16 -4.55
N PRO A 407 -19.69 -24.09 -5.90
CA PRO A 407 -19.09 -25.13 -6.75
C PRO A 407 -17.55 -25.16 -6.73
N PHE A 408 -16.89 -24.12 -6.22
CA PHE A 408 -15.42 -24.04 -6.12
C PHE A 408 -14.87 -24.69 -4.86
N HIS A 409 -13.57 -24.97 -4.83
CA HIS A 409 -12.94 -25.69 -3.72
C HIS A 409 -12.79 -24.82 -2.46
N ARG A 410 -12.28 -23.59 -2.61
CA ARG A 410 -11.99 -22.64 -1.52
C ARG A 410 -11.73 -21.24 -2.08
N ASP A 411 -11.41 -20.29 -1.21
CA ASP A 411 -10.90 -18.94 -1.54
C ASP A 411 -11.72 -18.23 -2.63
N VAL A 412 -12.93 -17.82 -2.25
CA VAL A 412 -13.85 -17.12 -3.16
C VAL A 412 -14.20 -15.73 -2.66
N VAL A 413 -14.60 -14.87 -3.59
CA VAL A 413 -15.38 -13.66 -3.27
C VAL A 413 -16.80 -13.85 -3.75
N VAL A 414 -17.77 -13.56 -2.89
CA VAL A 414 -19.20 -13.65 -3.19
C VAL A 414 -19.82 -12.26 -3.15
N LEU A 415 -20.39 -11.83 -4.26
CA LEU A 415 -21.27 -10.68 -4.32
C LEU A 415 -22.73 -11.14 -4.26
N LEU A 416 -23.44 -10.74 -3.22
CA LEU A 416 -24.85 -10.98 -2.98
C LEU A 416 -25.64 -9.73 -3.34
N GLU A 417 -26.47 -9.81 -4.38
CA GLU A 417 -27.34 -8.74 -4.86
C GLU A 417 -28.79 -9.15 -4.67
N LYS A 418 -29.64 -8.23 -4.19
CA LYS A 418 -31.10 -8.45 -4.24
C LYS A 418 -31.53 -8.38 -5.70
N ALA A 419 -32.29 -9.38 -6.15
CA ALA A 419 -32.87 -9.40 -7.49
C ALA A 419 -33.85 -8.25 -7.74
#